data_AF-A0AAW8EIY5-F1
#
_entry.id   AF-A0AAW8EIY5-F1
#
_cell.length_a   1.000
_cell.length_b   1.000
_cell.length_c   1.000
_cell.angle_alpha   90.00
_cell.angle_beta   90.00
_cell.angle_gamma   90.00
#
_symmetry.space_group_name_H-M   'P 1'
#
loop_
_entity.id
_entity.type
_entity.pdbx_description
1 polymer ?
#
loop_
_entity_poly.entity_id
_entity_poly.type
_entity_poly.pdbx_seq_one_letter_code
_entity_poly.pdbx_strand_id
1 'polypeptide(L)'
;MSSNSIRVDAELFRIAREQGNLMSRSAAQQIEHWARIGSALEECGLTVAQVARLLQRHAEGEAAKAPGDFDLWAFKRERQSSDMANARSGRVTQAQLSWFSDGVARRVKLTDSPY
;
A
#
# COMPACT_ATOMS: atom_id res chain seq x y z
N MET A 1 5.27 -26.71 -21.19
CA MET A 1 6.46 -25.86 -21.01
C MET A 1 7.65 -26.78 -20.77
N SER A 2 8.77 -26.56 -21.46
CA SER A 2 10.01 -27.29 -21.15
C SER A 2 10.50 -26.86 -19.76
N SER A 3 10.86 -27.82 -18.91
CA SER A 3 11.50 -27.54 -17.62
C SER A 3 13.01 -27.52 -17.81
N ASN A 4 13.65 -26.46 -17.31
CA ASN A 4 15.09 -26.35 -17.25
C ASN A 4 15.54 -26.43 -15.79
N SER A 5 16.65 -27.13 -15.54
CA SER A 5 17.28 -27.13 -14.21
C SER A 5 18.14 -25.88 -14.06
N ILE A 6 17.87 -25.09 -13.02
CA ILE A 6 18.69 -23.94 -12.64
C ILE A 6 19.28 -24.20 -11.25
N ARG A 7 20.52 -23.75 -11.03
CA ARG A 7 21.10 -23.70 -9.69
C ARG A 7 20.67 -22.40 -9.02
N VAL A 8 20.12 -22.52 -7.82
CA VAL A 8 19.73 -21.39 -6.98
C VAL A 8 20.43 -21.50 -5.63
N ASP A 9 20.62 -20.35 -4.99
CA ASP A 9 21.14 -20.30 -3.64
C ASP A 9 20.24 -21.08 -2.65
N ALA A 10 20.86 -21.72 -1.66
CA ALA A 10 20.16 -22.56 -0.70
C ALA A 10 19.17 -21.76 0.16
N GLU A 11 19.51 -20.53 0.52
CA GLU A 11 18.65 -19.65 1.28
C GLU A 11 17.47 -19.17 0.45
N LEU A 12 17.71 -18.80 -0.81
CA LEU A 12 16.63 -18.46 -1.74
C LEU A 12 15.63 -19.62 -1.88
N PHE A 13 16.13 -20.86 -2.03
CA PHE A 13 15.28 -22.04 -2.11
C PHE A 13 14.47 -22.26 -0.82
N ARG A 14 15.10 -22.08 0.35
CA ARG A 14 14.43 -22.22 1.66
C ARG A 14 13.29 -21.21 1.80
N ILE A 15 13.56 -19.92 1.54
CA ILE A 15 12.55 -18.85 1.61
C ILE A 15 11.43 -19.11 0.61
N ALA A 16 11.76 -19.49 -0.63
CA ALA A 16 10.76 -19.80 -1.66
C ALA A 16 9.86 -20.98 -1.25
N ARG A 17 10.41 -22.00 -0.60
CA ARG A 17 9.62 -23.14 -0.08
C ARG A 17 8.66 -22.70 1.02
N GLU A 18 9.13 -21.90 1.97
CA GLU A 18 8.31 -21.41 3.08
C GLU A 18 7.16 -20.52 2.58
N GLN A 19 7.47 -19.54 1.73
CA GLN A 19 6.46 -18.63 1.16
C GLN A 19 5.52 -19.36 0.18
N GLY A 20 6.06 -20.29 -0.61
CA GLY A 20 5.26 -21.12 -1.52
C GLY A 20 4.24 -21.96 -0.76
N ASN A 21 4.62 -22.58 0.36
CA ASN A 21 3.71 -23.37 1.19
C ASN A 21 2.52 -22.56 1.70
N LEU A 22 2.73 -21.30 2.11
CA LEU A 22 1.65 -20.40 2.53
C LEU A 22 0.63 -20.12 1.41
N MET A 23 1.09 -20.18 0.16
CA MET A 23 0.30 -19.85 -1.03
C MET A 23 -0.06 -21.07 -1.87
N SER A 24 0.15 -22.28 -1.34
CA SER A 24 -0.05 -23.56 -2.05
C SER A 24 0.73 -23.66 -3.39
N ARG A 25 1.99 -23.23 -3.39
CA ARG A 25 2.92 -23.27 -4.53
C ARG A 25 4.19 -24.05 -4.16
N SER A 26 4.77 -24.75 -5.13
CA SER A 26 6.13 -25.29 -4.99
C SER A 26 7.16 -24.16 -4.92
N ALA A 27 8.36 -24.45 -4.42
CA ALA A 27 9.46 -23.47 -4.40
C ALA A 27 9.77 -22.93 -5.81
N ALA A 28 9.76 -23.79 -6.84
CA ALA A 28 9.96 -23.36 -8.22
C ALA A 28 8.84 -22.42 -8.70
N GLN A 29 7.58 -22.77 -8.44
CA GLN A 29 6.44 -21.91 -8.77
C GLN A 29 6.48 -20.57 -8.03
N GLN A 30 6.96 -20.57 -6.79
CA GLN A 30 7.11 -19.33 -6.01
C GLN A 30 8.20 -18.44 -6.60
N ILE A 31 9.33 -19.00 -7.03
CA ILE A 31 10.40 -18.25 -7.72
C ILE A 31 9.90 -17.69 -9.06
N GLU A 32 9.18 -18.50 -9.85
CA GLU A 32 8.55 -18.03 -11.09
C GLU A 32 7.58 -16.87 -10.83
N HIS A 33 6.81 -16.94 -9.74
CA HIS A 33 5.88 -15.89 -9.36
C HIS A 33 6.60 -14.58 -9.02
N TRP A 34 7.68 -14.64 -8.23
CA TRP A 34 8.49 -13.45 -7.94
C TRP A 34 9.12 -12.85 -9.20
N ALA A 35 9.61 -13.69 -10.13
CA ALA A 35 10.15 -13.20 -11.40
C ALA A 35 9.10 -12.46 -12.24
N ARG A 36 7.86 -12.97 -12.29
CA ARG A 36 6.75 -12.27 -12.98
C ARG A 36 6.41 -10.93 -12.31
N ILE A 37 6.41 -10.87 -10.98
CA ILE A 37 6.22 -9.61 -10.25
C ILE A 37 7.34 -8.63 -10.59
N GLY A 38 8.61 -9.07 -10.56
CA GLY A 38 9.76 -8.23 -10.91
C GLY A 38 9.64 -7.64 -12.31
N SER A 39 9.31 -8.47 -13.31
CA SER A 39 9.08 -8.02 -14.68
C SER A 39 7.98 -6.96 -14.79
N ALA A 40 6.82 -7.19 -14.13
CA ALA A 40 5.71 -6.24 -14.15
C ALA A 40 6.07 -4.91 -13.45
N LEU A 41 6.89 -4.96 -12.40
CA LEU A 41 7.37 -3.76 -11.71
C LEU A 41 8.33 -2.94 -12.58
N GLU A 42 9.19 -3.59 -13.37
CA GLU A 42 10.08 -2.90 -14.32
C GLU A 42 9.27 -2.18 -15.42
N GLU A 43 8.18 -2.79 -15.89
CA GLU A 43 7.28 -2.18 -16.90
C GLU A 43 6.53 -0.95 -16.37
N CYS A 44 6.38 -0.81 -15.05
CA CYS A 44 5.73 0.35 -14.43
C CYS A 44 6.59 1.63 -14.46
N GLY A 45 7.76 1.61 -15.12
CA GLY A 45 8.64 2.77 -15.24
C GLY A 45 9.36 3.14 -13.94
N LEU A 46 9.52 2.17 -13.03
CA LEU A 46 10.33 2.36 -11.83
C LEU A 46 11.79 2.62 -12.23
N THR A 47 12.32 3.75 -11.78
CA THR A 47 13.74 4.05 -11.95
C THR A 47 14.59 3.09 -11.14
N VAL A 48 15.81 2.82 -11.59
CA VAL A 48 16.80 1.98 -10.87
C VAL A 48 16.99 2.45 -9.43
N ALA A 49 16.97 3.76 -9.18
CA ALA A 49 17.09 4.34 -7.84
C ALA A 49 15.89 3.98 -6.93
N GLN A 50 14.67 3.92 -7.47
CA GLN A 50 13.47 3.52 -6.71
C GLN A 50 13.52 2.04 -6.35
N VAL A 51 13.95 1.18 -7.29
CA VAL A 51 14.13 -0.26 -7.03
C VAL A 51 15.21 -0.50 -5.98
N ALA A 52 16.36 0.17 -6.08
CA ALA A 52 17.43 0.07 -5.09
C ALA A 52 16.95 0.48 -3.69
N ARG A 53 16.20 1.59 -3.59
CA ARG A 53 15.62 2.05 -2.32
C ARG A 53 14.60 1.07 -1.75
N LEU A 54 13.77 0.45 -2.60
CA LEU A 54 12.80 -0.57 -2.17
C LEU A 54 13.52 -1.78 -1.55
N LEU A 55 14.55 -2.29 -2.23
CA LEU A 55 15.34 -3.43 -1.77
C LEU A 55 16.10 -3.12 -0.48
N GLN A 56 16.67 -1.92 -0.36
CA GLN A 56 17.35 -1.47 0.85
C GLN A 56 16.39 -1.46 2.05
N ARG A 57 15.19 -0.86 1.92
CA ARG A 57 14.19 -0.84 2.99
C ARG A 57 13.73 -2.24 3.39
N HIS A 58 13.57 -3.13 2.41
CA HIS A 58 13.24 -4.53 2.68
C HIS A 58 14.36 -5.24 3.47
N ALA A 59 15.62 -5.04 3.09
CA ALA A 59 16.78 -5.62 3.79
C ALA A 59 16.93 -5.07 5.21
N GLU A 60 16.62 -3.79 5.42
CA GLU A 60 16.63 -3.12 6.73
C GLU A 60 15.46 -3.57 7.64
N GLY A 61 14.57 -4.44 7.16
CA GLY A 61 13.43 -4.92 7.93
C GLY A 61 12.35 -3.84 8.11
N GLU A 62 12.41 -2.75 7.33
CA GLU A 62 11.30 -1.81 7.18
C GLU A 62 10.21 -2.45 6.30
N ALA A 63 9.72 -3.62 6.69
CA ALA A 63 8.47 -4.15 6.19
C ALA A 63 7.44 -3.04 6.35
N ALA A 64 6.87 -2.61 5.22
CA ALA A 64 6.04 -1.42 5.06
C ALA A 64 5.23 -1.06 6.33
N LYS A 65 5.83 -0.29 7.24
CA LYS A 65 5.06 0.64 8.04
C LYS A 65 4.50 1.59 7.00
N ALA A 66 3.25 1.39 6.61
CA ALA A 66 2.56 2.26 5.67
C ALA A 66 2.78 3.68 6.19
N PRO A 67 3.60 4.51 5.50
CA PRO A 67 3.89 5.86 5.97
C PRO A 67 2.59 6.67 6.08
N GLY A 68 1.55 6.25 5.35
CA GLY A 68 0.26 6.91 5.33
C GLY A 68 -0.67 6.60 6.49
N ASP A 69 -0.57 5.46 7.18
CA ASP A 69 -1.66 5.08 8.10
C ASP A 69 -1.57 5.86 9.42
N PHE A 70 -0.39 5.90 10.04
CA PHE A 70 -0.21 6.67 11.28
C PHE A 70 -0.42 8.19 11.07
N ASP A 71 0.08 8.73 9.96
CA ASP A 71 -0.08 10.14 9.60
C ASP A 71 -1.53 10.50 9.24
N LEU A 72 -2.26 9.60 8.58
CA LEU A 72 -3.68 9.82 8.26
C LEU A 72 -4.54 9.83 9.54
N TRP A 73 -4.28 8.93 10.49
CA TRP A 73 -4.99 8.92 11.77
C TRP A 73 -4.64 10.15 12.63
N ALA A 74 -3.38 10.60 12.61
CA ALA A 74 -2.97 11.83 13.28
C ALA A 74 -3.66 13.06 12.67
N PHE A 75 -3.61 13.21 11.35
CA PHE A 75 -4.28 14.28 10.61
C PHE A 75 -5.79 14.30 10.84
N LYS A 76 -6.46 13.13 10.82
CA LYS A 76 -7.90 13.03 11.10
C LYS A 76 -8.24 13.50 12.51
N ARG A 77 -7.44 13.10 13.51
CA ARG A 77 -7.68 13.52 14.91
C ARG A 77 -7.48 15.01 15.10
N GLU A 78 -6.45 15.58 14.50
CA GLU A 78 -6.19 17.03 14.55
C GLU A 78 -7.35 17.82 13.93
N ARG A 79 -7.81 17.39 12.74
CA ARG A 79 -8.98 17.99 12.09
C ARG A 79 -10.26 17.85 12.92
N GLN A 80 -10.52 16.67 13.47
CA GLN A 80 -11.69 16.44 14.33
C GLN A 80 -11.65 17.33 15.59
N SER A 81 -10.47 17.53 16.18
CA SER A 81 -10.33 18.41 17.35
C SER A 81 -10.65 19.87 17.02
N SER A 82 -10.23 20.33 15.84
CA SER A 82 -10.50 21.68 15.35
C SER A 82 -11.98 21.88 15.02
N ASP A 83 -12.60 20.90 14.37
CA ASP A 83 -14.03 20.92 14.06
C ASP A 83 -14.89 20.93 15.34
N MET A 84 -14.50 20.14 16.35
CA MET A 84 -15.15 20.15 17.66
C MET A 84 -14.98 21.48 18.41
N ALA A 85 -13.81 22.10 18.33
CA ALA A 85 -13.58 23.42 18.90
C ALA A 85 -14.45 24.50 18.23
N ASN A 86 -14.54 24.45 16.90
CA ASN A 86 -15.37 25.37 16.11
C ASN A 86 -16.88 25.17 16.35
N ALA A 87 -17.33 23.92 16.54
CA ALA A 87 -18.70 23.61 16.92
C ALA A 87 -19.03 24.14 18.32
N ARG A 88 -18.13 23.90 19.29
CA ARG A 88 -18.29 24.41 20.67
C ARG A 88 -18.29 25.93 20.73
N SER A 89 -17.52 26.60 19.87
CA SER A 89 -17.51 28.07 19.79
C SER A 89 -18.67 28.64 18.97
N GLY A 90 -19.59 27.81 18.46
CA GLY A 90 -20.72 28.25 17.63
C GLY A 90 -20.34 28.79 16.25
N ARG A 91 -19.08 28.61 15.81
CA ARG A 91 -18.59 29.07 14.49
C ARG A 91 -19.10 28.18 13.36
N VAL A 92 -19.41 26.93 13.68
CA VAL A 92 -19.89 25.93 12.73
C VAL A 92 -21.05 25.16 13.40
N THR A 93 -22.13 24.92 12.68
CA THR A 93 -23.26 24.11 13.15
C THR A 93 -23.02 22.63 12.88
N GLN A 94 -23.68 21.73 13.62
CA GLN A 94 -23.57 20.30 13.39
C GLN A 94 -23.99 19.88 11.96
N ALA A 95 -24.93 20.61 11.36
CA ALA A 95 -25.33 20.42 9.96
C ALA A 95 -24.22 20.78 8.96
N GLN A 96 -23.32 21.70 9.29
CA GLN A 96 -22.18 22.05 8.43
C GLN A 96 -21.02 21.05 8.55
N LEU A 97 -20.94 20.29 9.64
CA LEU A 97 -19.93 19.24 9.84
C LEU A 97 -20.34 17.88 9.29
N SER A 98 -21.64 17.66 9.06
CA SER A 98 -22.12 16.39 8.52
C SER A 98 -22.03 16.37 6.99
N TRP A 99 -21.40 15.32 6.47
CA TRP A 99 -21.27 15.05 5.04
C TRP A 99 -22.64 14.86 4.33
N PHE A 100 -23.66 14.45 5.09
CA PHE A 100 -24.98 14.09 4.59
C PHE A 100 -26.01 15.23 4.71
N SER A 101 -25.64 16.37 5.28
CA SER A 101 -26.51 17.54 5.39
C SER A 101 -26.27 18.52 4.25
N ASP A 102 -27.29 19.33 3.95
CA ASP A 102 -27.27 20.40 2.94
C ASP A 102 -26.79 20.01 1.53
N GLY A 103 -26.88 18.73 1.17
CA GLY A 103 -26.50 18.27 -0.17
C GLY A 103 -25.01 18.38 -0.48
N VAL A 104 -24.13 18.48 0.54
CA VAL A 104 -22.67 18.52 0.36
C VAL A 104 -22.18 17.32 -0.45
N ALA A 105 -22.67 16.12 -0.13
CA ALA A 105 -22.39 14.90 -0.89
C ALA A 105 -22.78 14.97 -2.38
N ARG A 106 -23.78 15.78 -2.77
CA ARG A 106 -24.16 15.97 -4.18
C ARG A 106 -23.31 17.03 -4.90
N ARG A 107 -22.69 17.96 -4.16
CA ARG A 107 -21.90 19.07 -4.72
C ARG A 107 -20.43 18.71 -4.91
N VAL A 108 -19.91 17.73 -4.17
CA VAL A 108 -18.55 17.22 -4.36
C VAL A 108 -18.54 16.31 -5.58
N LYS A 109 -18.14 16.85 -6.74
CA LYS A 109 -17.68 16.01 -7.85
C LYS A 109 -16.35 15.41 -7.44
N LEU A 110 -16.29 14.08 -7.33
CA LEU A 110 -15.04 13.35 -7.26
C LEU A 110 -14.27 13.64 -8.55
N THR A 111 -13.32 14.57 -8.46
CA THR A 111 -12.27 14.70 -9.46
C THR A 111 -11.35 13.51 -9.19
N ASP A 112 -11.25 12.61 -10.16
CA ASP A 112 -10.49 11.34 -10.13
C ASP A 112 -11.16 10.15 -9.38
N SER A 113 -12.47 9.95 -9.56
CA SER A 113 -13.09 8.63 -9.34
C SER A 113 -12.92 7.75 -10.59
N PRO A 114 -12.42 6.51 -10.48
CA PRO A 114 -12.38 5.55 -11.60
C PRO A 114 -13.77 4.93 -11.91
N TYR A 115 -14.83 5.39 -11.24
CA TYR A 115 -16.23 5.08 -11.50
C TYR A 115 -17.00 6.36 -11.82
#